data_AF-A0A5D2KCU5-F1
#
_entry.id   AF-A0A5D2KCU5-F1
#
_cell.length_a   1.000
_cell.length_b   1.000
_cell.length_c   1.000
_cell.angle_alpha   90.00
_cell.angle_beta   90.00
_cell.angle_gamma   90.00
#
_symmetry.space_group_name_H-M   'P 1'
#
loop_
_entity.id
_entity.type
_entity.pdbx_description
1 polymer ?
#
loop_
_entity_poly.entity_id
_entity_poly.type
_entity_poly.pdbx_seq_one_letter_code
_entity_poly.pdbx_strand_id
1 'polypeptide(L)'
;MAENEANSEEDFMGVMLSKFRSVEEHDANTINKATSLTLVLAAEDTTSITMTWALALLLNNCDTLNKVQQELDIHVGKDKLLISESDTKNLVYLQSIIKETLRLYSPAPLSVTHEAIEDYTVHGYDVLVGTWLIFNLTRFIVIPAYGQTHLSFNQKNL
;
A
#
# COMPACT_ATOMS: atom_id res chain seq x y z
N MET A 1 26.63 21.56 -23.40
CA MET A 1 25.71 21.74 -22.27
C MET A 1 24.41 21.11 -22.72
N ALA A 2 24.24 19.83 -22.44
CA ALA A 2 23.06 19.07 -22.89
C ALA A 2 21.94 19.40 -21.90
N GLU A 3 20.92 20.11 -22.38
CA GLU A 3 19.66 20.27 -21.65
C GLU A 3 19.07 18.87 -21.44
N ASN A 4 18.83 18.54 -20.19
CA ASN A 4 18.19 17.33 -19.76
C ASN A 4 16.71 17.45 -20.15
N GLU A 5 16.33 16.90 -21.30
CA GLU A 5 14.93 16.59 -21.63
C GLU A 5 14.44 15.47 -20.69
N ALA A 6 14.30 15.79 -19.41
CA ALA A 6 13.39 15.05 -18.55
C ALA A 6 12.00 15.32 -19.14
N ASN A 7 11.40 14.29 -19.75
CA ASN A 7 10.13 14.42 -20.43
C ASN A 7 9.05 14.79 -19.40
N SER A 8 8.81 16.09 -19.25
CA SER A 8 8.03 16.68 -18.15
C SER A 8 6.54 16.30 -18.15
N GLU A 9 6.09 15.42 -19.05
CA GLU A 9 4.74 14.86 -19.06
C GLU A 9 4.68 13.36 -18.71
N GLU A 10 5.80 12.67 -18.50
CA GLU A 10 5.81 11.22 -18.27
C GLU A 10 5.76 10.80 -16.80
N ASP A 11 6.27 11.63 -15.88
CA ASP A 11 6.30 11.32 -14.44
C ASP A 11 5.31 12.16 -13.61
N PHE A 12 5.04 11.70 -12.37
CA PHE A 12 4.06 12.34 -11.49
C PHE A 12 4.36 13.82 -11.24
N MET A 13 5.63 14.19 -10.99
CA MET A 13 6.01 15.57 -10.73
C MET A 13 5.84 16.44 -11.98
N GLY A 14 6.18 15.90 -13.15
CA GLY A 14 5.94 16.53 -14.44
C GLY A 14 4.46 16.83 -14.68
N VAL A 15 3.59 15.84 -14.44
CA VAL A 15 2.13 16.02 -14.52
C VAL A 15 1.62 17.07 -13.52
N MET A 16 2.17 17.09 -12.30
CA MET A 16 1.80 18.10 -11.30
C MET A 16 2.22 19.52 -11.75
N LEU A 17 3.42 19.67 -12.32
CA LEU A 17 3.90 20.94 -12.86
C LEU A 17 3.06 21.44 -14.05
N SER A 18 2.59 20.53 -14.91
CA SER A 18 1.79 20.92 -16.09
C SER A 18 0.35 21.28 -15.76
N LYS A 19 -0.25 20.66 -14.74
CA LYS A 19 -1.69 20.82 -14.43
C LYS A 19 -1.99 21.82 -13.31
N PHE A 20 -1.11 22.01 -12.34
CA PHE A 20 -1.42 22.86 -11.19
C PHE A 20 -1.09 24.33 -11.42
N ARG A 21 -1.97 25.19 -10.91
CA ARG A 21 -1.80 26.65 -10.86
C ARG A 21 -1.81 27.11 -9.41
N SER A 22 -1.22 28.26 -9.15
CA SER A 22 -1.26 28.89 -7.83
C SER A 22 -2.70 29.14 -7.40
N VAL A 23 -3.03 28.77 -6.16
CA VAL A 23 -4.25 29.17 -5.46
C VAL A 23 -3.93 30.35 -4.55
N GLU A 24 -4.95 31.11 -4.11
CA GLU A 24 -4.76 32.37 -3.37
C GLU A 24 -3.86 32.24 -2.14
N GLU A 25 -3.85 31.07 -1.51
CA GLU A 25 -3.13 30.82 -0.25
C GLU A 25 -1.75 30.16 -0.45
N HIS A 26 -1.51 29.46 -1.56
CA HIS A 26 -0.28 28.70 -1.80
C HIS A 26 0.11 28.68 -3.29
N ASP A 27 1.39 28.88 -3.59
CA ASP A 27 1.90 28.77 -4.95
C ASP A 27 1.95 27.30 -5.43
N ALA A 28 1.89 27.12 -6.75
CA ALA A 28 1.84 25.78 -7.36
C ALA A 28 3.08 24.93 -7.04
N ASN A 29 4.25 25.55 -6.88
CA ASN A 29 5.49 24.83 -6.59
C ASN A 29 5.50 24.32 -5.15
N THR A 30 5.01 25.11 -4.20
CA THR A 30 4.82 24.67 -2.81
C THR A 30 3.86 23.48 -2.73
N ILE A 31 2.72 23.54 -3.42
CA ILE A 31 1.75 22.44 -3.46
C ILE A 31 2.35 21.18 -4.08
N ASN A 32 3.02 21.32 -5.22
CA ASN A 32 3.65 20.19 -5.90
C ASN A 32 4.73 19.54 -5.02
N LYS A 33 5.61 20.36 -4.42
CA LYS A 33 6.65 19.87 -3.52
C LYS A 33 6.06 19.15 -2.31
N ALA A 34 5.05 19.73 -1.65
CA ALA A 34 4.41 19.13 -0.49
C ALA A 34 3.71 17.80 -0.84
N THR A 35 2.97 17.77 -1.95
CA THR A 35 2.24 16.57 -2.39
C THR A 35 3.21 15.45 -2.78
N SER A 36 4.23 15.77 -3.57
CA SER A 36 5.24 14.79 -4.00
C SER A 36 6.04 14.24 -2.82
N LEU A 37 6.44 15.10 -1.88
CA LEU A 37 7.11 14.66 -0.65
C LEU A 37 6.22 13.75 0.18
N THR A 38 4.93 14.11 0.34
CA THR A 38 3.97 13.29 1.10
C THR A 38 3.81 11.91 0.48
N LEU A 39 3.73 11.81 -0.85
CA LEU A 39 3.63 10.53 -1.56
C LEU A 39 4.86 9.65 -1.32
N VAL A 40 6.07 10.23 -1.40
CA VAL A 40 7.33 9.51 -1.18
C VAL A 40 7.42 8.99 0.25
N LEU A 41 7.16 9.85 1.24
CA LEU A 41 7.21 9.46 2.66
C LEU A 41 6.17 8.38 2.99
N ALA A 42 4.96 8.49 2.44
CA ALA A 42 3.93 7.47 2.65
C ALA A 42 4.31 6.12 2.03
N ALA A 43 4.97 6.13 0.87
CA ALA A 43 5.38 4.92 0.17
C ALA A 43 6.61 4.23 0.78
N GLU A 44 7.56 5.00 1.31
CA GLU A 44 8.85 4.51 1.82
C GLU A 44 8.65 3.47 2.94
N ASP A 45 8.11 3.91 4.08
CA ASP A 45 7.97 3.04 5.26
C ASP A 45 7.00 1.88 4.99
N THR A 46 5.87 2.18 4.36
CA THR A 46 4.82 1.17 4.14
C THR A 46 5.26 0.05 3.22
N THR A 47 6.00 0.38 2.15
CA THR A 47 6.53 -0.61 1.20
C THR A 47 7.67 -1.40 1.83
N SER A 48 8.60 -0.72 2.53
CA SER A 48 9.74 -1.36 3.20
C SER A 48 9.28 -2.40 4.23
N ILE A 49 8.32 -2.03 5.08
CA ILE A 49 7.74 -2.94 6.09
C ILE A 49 7.04 -4.13 5.39
N THR A 50 6.24 -3.86 4.37
CA THR A 50 5.52 -4.93 3.64
C THR A 50 6.48 -5.91 2.99
N MET A 51 7.52 -5.42 2.31
CA MET A 51 8.55 -6.26 1.68
C MET A 51 9.32 -7.08 2.72
N THR A 52 9.67 -6.46 3.85
CA THR A 52 10.39 -7.13 4.95
C THR A 52 9.60 -8.33 5.47
N TRP A 53 8.31 -8.15 5.75
CA TRP A 53 7.45 -9.24 6.21
C TRP A 53 7.16 -10.28 5.13
N ALA A 54 6.97 -9.87 3.88
CA ALA A 54 6.75 -10.80 2.77
C ALA A 54 7.96 -11.74 2.60
N LEU A 55 9.18 -11.18 2.61
CA LEU A 55 10.41 -11.96 2.53
C LEU A 55 10.59 -12.86 3.77
N ALA A 56 10.34 -12.34 4.97
CA ALA A 56 10.40 -13.13 6.19
C ALA A 56 9.42 -14.32 6.16
N LEU A 57 8.20 -14.12 5.67
CA LEU A 57 7.20 -15.18 5.56
C LEU A 57 7.59 -16.23 4.52
N LEU A 58 8.11 -15.81 3.36
CA LEU A 58 8.57 -16.72 2.31
C LEU A 58 9.77 -17.56 2.78
N LEU A 59 10.76 -16.94 3.40
CA LEU A 59 11.95 -17.63 3.90
C LEU A 59 11.64 -18.61 5.03
N ASN A 60 10.61 -18.35 5.83
CA ASN A 60 10.13 -19.26 6.87
C ASN A 60 9.21 -20.37 6.34
N ASN A 61 8.73 -20.29 5.09
CA ASN A 61 7.81 -21.26 4.48
C ASN A 61 8.33 -21.72 3.12
N CYS A 62 9.32 -22.62 3.13
CA CYS A 62 9.99 -23.09 1.90
C CYS A 62 9.03 -23.64 0.83
N ASP A 63 7.95 -24.32 1.22
CA ASP A 63 6.95 -24.83 0.27
C ASP A 63 6.23 -23.70 -0.46
N THR A 64 5.91 -22.61 0.24
CA THR A 64 5.30 -21.42 -0.36
C THR A 64 6.27 -20.72 -1.30
N LEU A 65 7.54 -20.61 -0.89
CA LEU A 65 8.60 -20.05 -1.74
C LEU A 65 8.79 -20.85 -3.04
N ASN A 66 8.82 -22.19 -2.95
CA ASN A 66 8.95 -23.04 -4.12
C ASN A 66 7.76 -22.89 -5.08
N LYS A 67 6.53 -22.79 -4.55
CA LYS A 67 5.32 -22.59 -5.37
C LYS A 67 5.31 -21.25 -6.10
N VAL A 68 5.70 -20.16 -5.43
CA VAL A 68 5.73 -18.84 -6.08
C VAL A 68 6.85 -18.77 -7.13
N GLN A 69 7.99 -19.44 -6.90
CA GLN A 69 9.03 -19.58 -7.91
C GLN A 69 8.54 -20.37 -9.14
N GLN A 70 7.78 -21.44 -8.93
CA GLN A 70 7.16 -22.19 -10.03
C GLN A 70 6.15 -21.34 -10.81
N GLU A 71 5.32 -20.56 -10.11
CA GLU A 71 4.37 -19.64 -10.76
C GLU A 71 5.11 -18.62 -11.65
N LEU A 72 6.20 -18.03 -11.14
CA LEU A 72 7.06 -17.12 -11.90
C LEU A 72 7.71 -17.81 -13.10
N ASP A 73 8.26 -19.01 -12.93
CA ASP A 73 8.86 -19.80 -14.00
C ASP A 73 7.86 -20.11 -15.13
N ILE A 74 6.59 -20.37 -14.79
CA ILE A 74 5.53 -20.69 -15.75
C ILE A 74 5.06 -19.45 -16.52
N HIS A 75 4.81 -18.34 -15.82
CA HIS A 75 4.14 -17.18 -16.40
C HIS A 75 5.08 -16.09 -16.92
N VAL A 76 6.29 -16.00 -16.37
CA VAL A 76 7.29 -14.99 -16.75
C VAL A 76 8.44 -15.64 -17.53
N GLY A 77 8.80 -16.87 -17.20
CA GLY A 77 9.95 -17.56 -17.77
C GLY A 77 11.28 -17.10 -17.15
N LYS A 78 12.37 -17.80 -17.49
CA LYS A 78 13.71 -17.59 -16.89
C LYS A 78 14.55 -16.53 -17.59
N ASP A 79 14.18 -16.17 -18.82
CA ASP A 79 14.98 -15.28 -19.67
C ASP A 79 14.62 -13.79 -19.48
N LYS A 80 13.50 -13.51 -18.80
CA LYS A 80 13.02 -12.15 -18.56
C LYS A 80 13.50 -11.65 -17.20
N LEU A 81 14.36 -10.62 -17.22
CA LEU A 81 14.92 -10.01 -16.00
C LEU A 81 13.95 -9.09 -15.26
N LEU A 82 12.93 -8.57 -15.95
CA LEU A 82 11.99 -7.58 -15.40
C LEU A 82 10.55 -8.03 -15.63
N ILE A 83 9.75 -8.04 -14.56
CA ILE A 83 8.32 -8.31 -14.61
C ILE A 83 7.61 -7.02 -15.01
N SER A 84 6.73 -7.07 -16.01
CA SER A 84 5.88 -5.93 -16.39
C SER A 84 4.49 -6.06 -15.76
N GLU A 85 3.77 -4.95 -15.67
CA GLU A 85 2.40 -4.92 -15.13
C GLU A 85 1.47 -5.94 -15.82
N SER A 86 1.66 -6.16 -17.12
CA SER A 86 0.94 -7.18 -17.89
C SER A 86 1.05 -8.59 -17.31
N ASP A 87 2.23 -8.95 -16.77
CA ASP A 87 2.52 -10.29 -16.30
C ASP A 87 1.90 -10.54 -14.93
N THR A 88 1.75 -9.48 -14.13
CA THR A 88 1.22 -9.57 -12.75
C THR A 88 -0.16 -10.19 -12.71
N LYS A 89 -0.97 -10.04 -13.77
CA LYS A 89 -2.33 -10.61 -13.87
C LYS A 89 -2.34 -12.14 -13.73
N ASN A 90 -1.27 -12.82 -14.15
CA ASN A 90 -1.16 -14.27 -14.08
C ASN A 90 -0.47 -14.76 -12.79
N LEU A 91 0.10 -13.85 -11.99
CA LEU A 91 0.81 -14.17 -10.75
C LEU A 91 -0.15 -14.15 -9.56
N VAL A 92 -1.18 -15.00 -9.63
CA VAL A 92 -2.29 -15.01 -8.65
C VAL A 92 -1.79 -15.43 -7.26
N TYR A 93 -0.93 -16.43 -7.19
CA TYR A 93 -0.36 -16.94 -5.95
C TYR A 93 0.56 -15.91 -5.29
N LEU A 94 1.40 -15.22 -6.07
CA LEU A 94 2.19 -14.09 -5.57
C LEU A 94 1.29 -12.98 -5.01
N GLN A 95 0.21 -12.62 -5.72
CA GLN A 95 -0.76 -11.64 -5.21
C GLN A 95 -1.42 -12.10 -3.90
N SER A 96 -1.76 -13.39 -3.78
CA SER A 96 -2.31 -13.94 -2.54
C SER A 96 -1.31 -13.86 -1.38
N ILE A 97 -0.03 -14.14 -1.62
CA ILE A 97 1.03 -14.00 -0.61
C ILE A 97 1.14 -12.55 -0.11
N ILE A 98 1.10 -11.57 -1.02
CA ILE A 98 1.15 -10.15 -0.66
C ILE A 98 -0.09 -9.77 0.18
N LYS A 99 -1.28 -10.22 -0.23
CA LYS A 99 -2.52 -9.97 0.52
C LYS A 99 -2.48 -10.58 1.91
N GLU A 100 -2.01 -11.81 2.05
CA GLU A 100 -1.89 -12.49 3.34
C GLU A 100 -0.83 -11.83 4.23
N THR A 101 0.27 -11.35 3.63
CA THR A 101 1.29 -10.55 4.33
C THR A 101 0.68 -9.28 4.90
N LEU A 102 -0.07 -8.52 4.10
CA LEU A 102 -0.77 -7.31 4.54
C LEU A 102 -1.86 -7.61 5.59
N ARG A 103 -2.48 -8.79 5.52
CA ARG A 103 -3.46 -9.23 6.52
C ARG A 103 -2.83 -9.44 7.89
N LEU A 104 -1.67 -10.11 7.94
CA LEU A 104 -0.99 -10.46 9.18
C LEU A 104 -0.13 -9.33 9.73
N TYR A 105 0.55 -8.61 8.85
CA TYR A 105 1.54 -7.58 9.16
C TYR A 105 1.22 -6.31 8.39
N SER A 106 0.10 -5.68 8.75
CA SER A 106 -0.28 -4.40 8.17
C SER A 106 0.76 -3.32 8.54
N PRO A 107 1.32 -2.59 7.56
CA PRO A 107 2.27 -1.52 7.83
C PRO A 107 1.63 -0.30 8.53
N ALA A 108 0.30 -0.18 8.46
CA ALA A 108 -0.47 0.88 9.11
C ALA A 108 -1.53 0.26 10.04
N PRO A 109 -1.15 -0.17 11.26
CA PRO A 109 -2.08 -0.84 12.18
C PRO A 109 -3.17 0.09 12.73
N LEU A 110 -2.90 1.40 12.75
CA LEU A 110 -3.85 2.44 13.08
C LEU A 110 -4.10 3.31 11.84
N SER A 111 -5.31 3.82 11.67
CA SER A 111 -5.59 4.84 10.65
C SER A 111 -4.87 6.14 10.96
N VAL A 112 -4.80 7.03 9.96
CA VAL A 112 -4.57 8.44 10.23
C VAL A 112 -5.65 9.00 11.16
N THR A 113 -5.32 10.06 11.88
CA THR A 113 -6.27 10.75 12.74
C THR A 113 -7.33 11.43 11.89
N HIS A 114 -8.59 11.09 12.13
CA HIS A 114 -9.75 11.80 11.59
C HIS A 114 -10.34 12.70 12.67
N GLU A 115 -10.89 13.84 12.28
CA GLU A 115 -11.58 14.75 13.20
C GLU A 115 -13.06 14.84 12.81
N ALA A 116 -13.95 14.73 13.80
CA ALA A 116 -15.38 14.89 13.58
C ALA A 116 -15.68 16.36 13.19
N ILE A 117 -16.28 16.56 12.02
CA ILE A 117 -16.65 17.89 11.52
C ILE A 117 -18.05 18.34 11.98
N GLU A 118 -18.85 17.42 12.50
CA GLU A 118 -20.19 17.65 13.04
C GLU A 118 -20.51 16.63 14.13
N ASP A 119 -21.50 16.94 14.97
CA ASP A 119 -21.99 16.02 16.00
C ASP A 119 -22.71 14.84 15.36
N TYR A 120 -22.34 13.62 15.75
CA TYR A 120 -22.91 12.40 15.18
C TYR A 120 -22.99 11.26 16.19
N THR A 121 -24.07 10.46 16.16
CA THR A 121 -24.23 9.29 17.03
C THR A 121 -23.90 8.00 16.28
N VAL A 122 -22.85 7.29 16.69
CA VAL A 122 -22.46 5.99 16.12
C VAL A 122 -22.88 4.89 17.09
N HIS A 123 -23.84 4.03 16.71
CA HIS A 123 -24.28 2.88 17.53
C HIS A 123 -24.63 3.23 18.99
N GLY A 124 -25.21 4.42 19.21
CA GLY A 124 -25.56 4.91 20.54
C GLY A 124 -24.45 5.64 21.31
N TYR A 125 -23.29 5.86 20.69
CA TYR A 125 -22.23 6.71 21.21
C TYR A 125 -22.24 8.06 20.51
N ASP A 126 -22.32 9.13 21.27
CA ASP A 126 -22.25 10.50 20.74
C ASP A 126 -20.79 10.90 20.50
N VAL A 127 -20.51 11.30 19.26
CA VAL A 127 -19.23 11.83 18.80
C VAL A 127 -19.44 13.31 18.52
N LEU A 128 -18.85 14.17 19.33
CA LEU A 128 -18.97 15.62 19.17
C LEU A 128 -17.95 16.14 18.16
N VAL A 129 -18.27 17.27 17.53
CA VAL A 129 -17.34 18.03 16.69
C VAL A 129 -15.99 18.24 17.39
N GLY A 130 -14.90 18.10 16.64
CA GLY A 130 -13.53 18.18 17.15
C GLY A 130 -13.00 16.90 17.80
N THR A 131 -13.82 15.86 17.96
CA THR A 131 -13.36 14.57 18.49
C THR A 131 -12.42 13.89 17.49
N TRP A 132 -11.23 13.48 17.95
CA TRP A 132 -10.31 12.68 17.16
C TRP A 132 -10.71 11.20 17.15
N LEU A 133 -10.76 10.64 15.94
CA LEU A 133 -11.08 9.25 15.65
C LEU A 133 -9.85 8.57 15.04
N ILE A 134 -9.41 7.49 15.67
CA ILE A 134 -8.32 6.65 15.19
C ILE A 134 -8.82 5.21 15.15
N PHE A 135 -8.85 4.62 13.96
CA PHE A 135 -9.35 3.26 13.77
C PHE A 135 -8.22 2.25 13.96
N ASN A 136 -8.48 1.19 14.73
CA ASN A 136 -7.58 0.03 14.80
C ASN A 136 -7.82 -0.87 13.58
N LEU A 137 -7.08 -0.59 12.51
CA LEU A 137 -7.20 -1.27 11.22
C LEU A 137 -6.83 -2.76 11.33
N THR A 138 -5.77 -3.10 12.07
CA THR A 138 -5.35 -4.50 12.25
C THR A 138 -6.48 -5.33 12.87
N ARG A 139 -7.22 -4.78 13.82
CA ARG A 139 -8.34 -5.50 14.45
C ARG A 139 -9.44 -5.83 13.44
N PHE A 140 -9.76 -4.92 12.52
CA PHE A 140 -10.74 -5.17 11.46
C PHE A 140 -10.23 -6.18 10.43
N ILE A 141 -8.95 -6.13 10.08
CA ILE A 141 -8.33 -6.98 9.06
C ILE A 141 -8.14 -8.42 9.56
N VAL A 142 -7.75 -8.60 10.83
CA VAL A 142 -7.37 -9.90 11.40
C VAL A 142 -8.57 -10.67 11.95
N ILE A 143 -9.64 -9.98 12.36
CA ILE A 143 -10.84 -10.62 12.92
C ILE A 143 -11.90 -10.76 11.83
N PRO A 144 -12.12 -11.97 11.26
CA PRO A 144 -13.28 -12.17 10.41
C PRO A 144 -14.56 -12.03 11.24
N ALA A 145 -15.65 -11.60 10.60
CA ALA A 145 -16.97 -11.40 11.21
C ALA A 145 -17.53 -12.62 11.98
N TYR A 146 -16.93 -13.81 11.82
CA TYR A 146 -17.35 -15.08 12.42
C TYR A 146 -16.35 -15.69 13.43
N GLY A 147 -15.43 -14.89 14.00
CA GLY A 147 -14.76 -15.24 15.26
C GLY A 147 -13.61 -16.27 15.22
N GLN A 148 -13.19 -16.77 14.05
CA GLN A 148 -11.95 -17.52 13.95
C GLN A 148 -10.75 -16.59 13.73
N THR A 149 -9.95 -16.37 14.77
CA THR A 149 -8.70 -15.60 14.66
C THR A 149 -7.60 -16.49 14.09
N HIS A 150 -7.16 -16.22 12.86
CA HIS A 150 -5.99 -16.88 12.26
C HIS A 150 -4.80 -15.91 12.31
N LEU A 151 -4.04 -15.98 13.40
CA LEU A 151 -2.81 -15.19 13.62
C LEU A 151 -1.59 -15.77 12.89
N SER A 152 -1.74 -16.89 12.19
CA SER A 152 -0.68 -17.56 11.45
C SER A 152 -0.85 -17.40 9.95
N PHE A 153 0.27 -17.44 9.23
CA PHE A 153 0.31 -17.56 7.78
C PHE A 153 -0.44 -18.81 7.33
N ASN A 154 -1.50 -18.63 6.54
CA ASN A 154 -2.35 -19.74 6.11
C ASN A 154 -2.20 -20.00 4.62
N GLN A 155 -1.56 -21.12 4.28
CA GLN A 155 -1.40 -21.56 2.89
C GLN A 155 -2.74 -21.88 2.18
N LYS A 156 -3.84 -22.07 2.91
CA LYS A 156 -5.18 -22.31 2.32
C LYS A 156 -5.84 -21.03 1.80
N ASN A 157 -5.34 -19.87 2.22
CA ASN A 157 -5.79 -18.56 1.74
C ASN A 157 -4.98 -18.08 0.53
N LEU A 158 -4.06 -18.92 0.01
CA LEU A 158 -3.20 -18.65 -1.12
C LEU A 158 -3.80 -19.11 -2.45
#